data_AF-X0PFG3-F1
#
_entry.id   AF-X0PFG3-F1
#
_cell.length_a   1.000
_cell.length_b   1.000
_cell.length_c   1.000
_cell.angle_alpha   90.00
_cell.angle_beta   90.00
_cell.angle_gamma   90.00
#
_symmetry.space_group_name_H-M   'P 1'
#
loop_
_entity.id
_entity.type
_entity.pdbx_description
1 polymer ?
#
loop_
_entity_poly.entity_id
_entity_poly.type
_entity_poly.pdbx_seq_one_letter_code
_entity_poly.pdbx_strand_id
1 'polypeptide(L)'
;MRKGYNLARVQVQQTIAELKEDGQQQAKFVPYDQLASYQFKNRDSLRIMGRVREMLIPELIPLRNQRMLASKFAFFRGSVELMDYDLVHGTNTGLPAIICGDAHIGNFGFFASPERQLLFDLNDFDEAGINFWEWDLKRLLVSILLAGENNGFDADKLAKLLLKTSKEYRKGLQNVFEISALDRYYPKHSINQLITVVDDDDNRELLQKIIAKAQEHNSEQVVAKFTETDKMGRTFFKENAPKSVRPKNAVIKQLTKQFAQYRATVRPDVALLLSSYHFTDVIRHSVGVGSFGTLCYLILLTNIDGSHLVLQVKEALPARKLRATNHASLTLELEASQGQRIIDCQKILQSASDPFLGYFQTQNKSFYVRQFRDMKESIDLTKLNWQQFKTYVKTCALILANAHSQSPRSAAILGYVAAGKAFDEAIATWAKSYVQQVSADYAVFQNEFGKAQG
;
A
#
# COMPACT_ATOMS: atom_id res chain seq x y z
N MET A 1 -16.09 -8.22 24.07
CA MET A 1 -16.22 -6.89 23.42
C MET A 1 -14.91 -6.51 22.77
N ARG A 2 -14.89 -6.21 21.47
CA ARG A 2 -13.68 -5.78 20.74
C ARG A 2 -13.26 -4.40 21.26
N LYS A 3 -12.18 -4.32 22.03
CA LYS A 3 -11.50 -3.05 22.35
C LYS A 3 -10.50 -2.78 21.22
N GLY A 4 -10.90 -1.99 20.24
CA GLY A 4 -10.15 -1.69 19.02
C GLY A 4 -10.96 -0.80 18.09
N TYR A 5 -10.48 -0.59 16.86
CA TYR A 5 -10.93 0.39 15.87
C TYR A 5 -12.42 0.18 15.58
N ASN A 6 -13.28 0.84 16.34
CA ASN A 6 -14.72 0.59 16.28
C ASN A 6 -15.37 1.64 15.39
N LEU A 7 -15.24 1.42 14.08
CA LEU A 7 -15.90 2.24 13.06
C LEU A 7 -17.42 2.27 13.21
N ALA A 8 -18.04 1.32 13.91
CA ALA A 8 -19.48 1.34 14.17
C ALA A 8 -19.92 2.52 15.06
N ARG A 9 -18.98 3.23 15.69
CA ARG A 9 -19.25 4.47 16.44
C ARG A 9 -19.13 5.74 15.60
N VAL A 10 -18.58 5.65 14.38
CA VAL A 10 -18.43 6.81 13.50
C VAL A 10 -19.80 7.16 12.93
N GLN A 11 -20.27 8.36 13.24
CA GLN A 11 -21.50 8.93 12.69
C GLN A 11 -21.19 10.31 12.13
N VAL A 12 -21.60 10.57 10.90
CA VAL A 12 -21.51 11.87 10.25
C VAL A 12 -22.92 12.36 10.03
N GLN A 13 -23.26 13.47 10.70
CA GLN A 13 -24.58 14.11 10.60
C GLN A 13 -24.56 15.29 9.62
N GLN A 14 -23.38 15.78 9.25
CA GLN A 14 -23.24 16.83 8.25
C GLN A 14 -23.60 16.31 6.86
N THR A 15 -24.31 17.16 6.12
CA THR A 15 -24.57 17.00 4.70
C THR A 15 -23.29 17.16 3.86
N ILE A 16 -23.33 16.70 2.61
CA ILE A 16 -22.25 16.93 1.65
C ILE A 16 -21.98 18.43 1.46
N ALA A 17 -23.02 19.27 1.49
CA ALA A 17 -22.89 20.72 1.33
C ALA A 17 -22.12 21.35 2.50
N GLU A 18 -22.49 21.03 3.75
CA GLU A 18 -21.79 21.50 4.95
C GLU A 18 -20.34 21.02 4.98
N LEU A 19 -20.09 19.76 4.64
CA LEU A 19 -18.71 19.25 4.57
C LEU A 19 -17.89 19.96 3.48
N LYS A 20 -18.47 20.25 2.31
CA LYS A 20 -17.78 21.03 1.27
C LYS A 20 -17.47 22.44 1.75
N GLU A 21 -18.38 23.06 2.50
CA GLU A 21 -18.13 24.35 3.12
C GLU A 21 -16.99 24.28 4.13
N ASP A 22 -16.96 23.28 5.03
CA ASP A 22 -15.85 23.03 5.96
C ASP A 22 -14.51 23.00 5.21
N GLY A 23 -14.47 22.27 4.08
CA GLY A 23 -13.30 22.19 3.21
C GLY A 23 -12.87 23.53 2.63
N GLN A 24 -13.82 24.33 2.16
CA GLN A 24 -13.56 25.67 1.62
C GLN A 24 -13.07 26.65 2.69
N GLN A 25 -13.62 26.58 3.91
CA GLN A 25 -13.12 27.36 5.03
C GLN A 25 -11.70 26.93 5.39
N GLN A 26 -11.43 25.62 5.37
CA GLN A 26 -10.09 25.10 5.63
C GLN A 26 -9.07 25.56 4.59
N ALA A 27 -9.47 25.76 3.33
CA ALA A 27 -8.61 26.36 2.30
C ALA A 27 -8.28 27.85 2.56
N LYS A 28 -9.03 28.55 3.42
CA LYS A 28 -8.67 29.90 3.89
C LYS A 28 -7.70 29.85 5.06
N PHE A 29 -7.80 28.85 5.94
CA PHE A 29 -6.88 28.64 7.06
C PHE A 29 -5.52 28.11 6.63
N VAL A 30 -5.51 27.19 5.66
CA VAL A 30 -4.31 26.64 5.03
C VAL A 30 -4.42 26.89 3.53
N PRO A 31 -4.05 28.09 3.05
CA PRO A 31 -4.10 28.41 1.65
C PRO A 31 -3.05 27.62 0.85
N TYR A 32 -3.26 27.54 -0.46
CA TYR A 32 -2.47 26.64 -1.30
C TYR A 32 -1.00 27.02 -1.42
N ASP A 33 -0.63 28.29 -1.27
CA ASP A 33 0.76 28.73 -1.23
C ASP A 33 1.49 28.16 0.01
N GLN A 34 0.82 28.12 1.17
CA GLN A 34 1.33 27.45 2.36
C GLN A 34 1.41 25.94 2.16
N LEU A 35 0.42 25.33 1.48
CA LEU A 35 0.43 23.91 1.16
C LEU A 35 1.54 23.54 0.16
N ALA A 36 1.87 24.45 -0.77
CA ALA A 36 2.94 24.30 -1.76
C ALA A 36 4.33 24.35 -1.14
N SER A 37 4.45 25.02 0.01
CA SER A 37 5.73 25.24 0.68
C SER A 37 6.32 23.94 1.21
N TYR A 38 7.53 23.63 0.75
CA TYR A 38 8.40 22.66 1.37
C TYR A 38 9.79 23.28 1.50
N GLN A 39 10.29 23.37 2.72
CA GLN A 39 11.65 23.81 2.98
C GLN A 39 12.56 22.59 3.04
N PHE A 40 13.61 22.58 2.22
CA PHE A 40 14.65 21.57 2.26
C PHE A 40 15.25 21.50 3.67
N LYS A 41 15.45 20.28 4.18
CA LYS A 41 15.97 20.05 5.54
C LYS A 41 17.30 19.32 5.47
N ASN A 42 18.30 19.91 6.11
CA ASN A 42 19.53 19.19 6.42
C ASN A 42 19.28 18.32 7.67
N ARG A 43 18.86 17.08 7.46
CA ARG A 43 18.50 16.11 8.50
C ARG A 43 19.37 14.87 8.42
N ASP A 44 19.54 14.20 9.56
CA ASP A 44 20.20 12.90 9.62
C ASP A 44 19.23 11.79 9.15
N SER A 45 19.23 11.53 7.84
CA SER A 45 18.36 10.53 7.21
C SER A 45 18.67 9.12 7.70
N LEU A 46 19.95 8.78 7.93
CA LEU A 46 20.36 7.47 8.42
C LEU A 46 19.84 7.20 9.83
N ARG A 47 19.88 8.21 10.72
CA ARG A 47 19.31 8.09 12.07
C ARG A 47 17.80 7.90 12.06
N ILE A 48 17.06 8.60 11.19
CA ILE A 48 15.61 8.42 11.07
C ILE A 48 15.31 6.99 10.59
N MET A 49 16.02 6.52 9.57
CA MET A 49 15.88 5.15 9.04
C MET A 49 16.32 4.09 10.06
N GLY A 50 17.27 4.41 10.95
CA GLY A 50 17.76 3.53 12.01
C GLY A 50 16.66 2.93 12.87
N ARG A 51 15.63 3.72 13.20
CA ARG A 51 14.47 3.28 14.02
C ARG A 51 13.70 2.13 13.38
N VAL A 52 13.52 2.16 12.06
CA VAL A 52 12.86 1.06 11.34
C VAL A 52 13.82 -0.11 11.21
N ARG A 53 15.10 0.14 10.91
CA ARG A 53 16.14 -0.89 10.75
C ARG A 53 16.31 -1.77 11.99
N GLU A 54 16.18 -1.21 13.19
CA GLU A 54 16.24 -1.95 14.47
C GLU A 54 15.14 -3.01 14.61
N MET A 55 13.99 -2.83 13.92
CA MET A 55 12.89 -3.80 13.92
C MET A 55 13.00 -4.85 12.82
N LEU A 56 13.97 -4.73 11.90
CA LEU A 56 14.15 -5.65 10.78
C LEU A 56 15.07 -6.82 11.17
N ILE A 57 14.93 -7.92 10.43
CA ILE A 57 15.80 -9.08 10.58
C ILE A 57 17.22 -8.70 10.13
N PRO A 58 18.24 -8.77 11.02
CA PRO A 58 19.57 -8.26 10.74
C PRO A 58 20.23 -8.84 9.48
N GLU A 59 20.09 -10.15 9.26
CA GLU A 59 20.69 -10.86 8.13
C GLU A 59 20.15 -10.42 6.75
N LEU A 60 18.99 -9.74 6.71
CA LEU A 60 18.37 -9.25 5.48
C LEU A 60 18.71 -7.80 5.17
N ILE A 61 19.29 -7.06 6.12
CA ILE A 61 19.60 -5.64 5.96
C ILE A 61 20.54 -5.38 4.77
N PRO A 62 21.61 -6.18 4.51
CA PRO A 62 22.46 -5.96 3.34
C PRO A 62 21.70 -6.10 2.01
N LEU A 63 20.85 -7.12 1.87
CA LEU A 63 20.02 -7.33 0.68
C LEU A 63 18.97 -6.22 0.51
N ARG A 64 18.41 -5.72 1.63
CA ARG A 64 17.51 -4.56 1.61
C ARG A 64 18.23 -3.33 1.08
N ASN A 65 19.44 -3.06 1.57
CA ASN A 65 20.26 -1.96 1.12
C ASN A 65 20.54 -2.05 -0.39
N GLN A 66 20.94 -3.22 -0.89
CA GLN A 66 21.16 -3.45 -2.32
C GLN A 66 19.90 -3.13 -3.16
N ARG A 67 18.72 -3.57 -2.70
CA ARG A 67 17.45 -3.26 -3.37
C ARG A 67 17.16 -1.77 -3.41
N MET A 68 17.46 -1.04 -2.33
CA MET A 68 17.25 0.40 -2.25
C MET A 68 18.26 1.20 -3.06
N LEU A 69 19.49 0.69 -3.23
CA LEU A 69 20.54 1.27 -4.07
C LEU A 69 20.25 1.15 -5.59
N ALA A 70 19.22 0.41 -5.99
CA ALA A 70 18.91 0.21 -7.39
C ALA A 70 18.48 1.51 -8.10
N SER A 71 17.78 2.42 -7.40
CA SER A 71 17.40 3.74 -7.91
C SER A 71 16.85 4.64 -6.81
N LYS A 72 16.76 5.96 -7.06
CA LYS A 72 16.06 6.90 -6.17
C LYS A 72 14.61 6.47 -5.89
N PHE A 73 13.92 5.94 -6.89
CA PHE A 73 12.56 5.43 -6.73
C PHE A 73 12.54 4.20 -5.80
N ALA A 74 13.46 3.25 -5.96
CA ALA A 74 13.56 2.10 -5.06
C ALA A 74 13.89 2.52 -3.61
N PHE A 75 14.80 3.48 -3.44
CA PHE A 75 15.11 4.10 -2.16
C PHE A 75 13.87 4.73 -1.51
N PHE A 76 13.15 5.59 -2.24
CA PHE A 76 11.93 6.28 -1.76
C PHE A 76 10.84 5.31 -1.26
N ARG A 77 10.72 4.15 -1.91
CA ARG A 77 9.83 3.05 -1.48
C ARG A 77 10.35 2.34 -0.23
N GLY A 78 11.67 2.25 -0.08
CA GLY A 78 12.35 1.65 1.07
C GLY A 78 12.48 2.57 2.29
N SER A 79 12.13 3.85 2.18
CA SER A 79 12.40 4.87 3.21
C SER A 79 11.16 5.72 3.52
N VAL A 80 9.98 5.11 3.61
CA VAL A 80 8.69 5.79 3.87
C VAL A 80 8.79 6.74 5.08
N GLU A 81 9.48 6.30 6.13
CA GLU A 81 9.70 7.02 7.39
C GLU A 81 10.33 8.40 7.23
N LEU A 82 11.11 8.64 6.17
CA LEU A 82 11.71 9.93 5.89
C LEU A 82 10.65 10.96 5.47
N MET A 83 9.71 10.57 4.60
CA MET A 83 8.62 11.45 4.19
C MET A 83 7.61 11.65 5.29
N ASP A 84 7.29 10.60 6.04
CA ASP A 84 6.42 10.70 7.20
C ASP A 84 6.95 11.70 8.23
N TYR A 85 8.27 11.65 8.52
CA TYR A 85 8.91 12.62 9.40
C TYR A 85 8.68 14.06 8.91
N ASP A 86 8.79 14.32 7.60
CA ASP A 86 8.60 15.68 7.09
C ASP A 86 7.15 16.13 7.05
N LEU A 87 6.23 15.22 6.71
CA LEU A 87 4.81 15.52 6.63
C LEU A 87 4.23 15.85 8.01
N VAL A 88 4.66 15.13 9.07
CA VAL A 88 4.27 15.43 10.46
C VAL A 88 4.69 16.83 10.89
N HIS A 89 5.88 17.29 10.46
CA HIS A 89 6.43 18.60 10.84
C HIS A 89 6.19 19.70 9.78
N GLY A 90 5.34 19.42 8.78
CA GLY A 90 5.06 20.33 7.68
C GLY A 90 3.67 20.95 7.75
N THR A 91 3.33 21.74 6.74
CA THR A 91 1.98 22.27 6.55
C THR A 91 1.02 21.14 6.18
N ASN A 92 -0.06 21.04 6.95
CA ASN A 92 -1.11 20.05 6.77
C ASN A 92 -2.48 20.71 6.69
N THR A 93 -3.37 20.15 5.87
CA THR A 93 -4.71 20.70 5.66
C THR A 93 -5.60 20.56 6.88
N GLY A 94 -5.28 19.68 7.83
CA GLY A 94 -6.17 19.43 8.97
C GLY A 94 -7.40 18.58 8.62
N LEU A 95 -7.49 18.05 7.40
CA LEU A 95 -8.60 17.22 6.94
C LEU A 95 -8.23 15.73 7.00
N PRO A 96 -8.64 14.99 8.05
CA PRO A 96 -8.29 13.59 8.17
C PRO A 96 -9.10 12.72 7.20
N ALA A 97 -8.46 11.67 6.70
CA ALA A 97 -9.05 10.57 5.97
C ALA A 97 -8.39 9.26 6.40
N ILE A 98 -9.03 8.14 6.11
CA ILE A 98 -8.33 6.87 6.04
C ILE A 98 -7.46 6.94 4.76
N ILE A 99 -6.16 6.78 4.93
CA ILE A 99 -5.17 6.84 3.85
C ILE A 99 -4.42 5.51 3.76
N CYS A 100 -3.91 5.18 2.57
CA CYS A 100 -3.00 4.04 2.35
C CYS A 100 -1.67 4.25 3.08
N GLY A 101 -1.21 5.51 3.14
CA GLY A 101 -0.01 5.91 3.85
C GLY A 101 1.30 5.63 3.13
N ASP A 102 1.28 4.78 2.10
CA ASP A 102 2.40 4.49 1.19
C ASP A 102 1.92 4.55 -0.29
N ALA A 103 1.11 5.56 -0.64
CA ALA A 103 0.51 5.69 -1.97
C ALA A 103 1.51 6.14 -3.06
N HIS A 104 2.48 5.30 -3.40
CA HIS A 104 3.40 5.51 -4.53
C HIS A 104 2.93 4.74 -5.77
N ILE A 105 3.35 5.16 -6.98
CA ILE A 105 2.86 4.51 -8.22
C ILE A 105 3.17 3.01 -8.29
N GLY A 106 4.26 2.52 -7.68
CA GLY A 106 4.53 1.08 -7.60
C GLY A 106 3.68 0.29 -6.58
N ASN A 107 2.70 0.93 -5.93
CA ASN A 107 1.81 0.34 -4.92
C ASN A 107 0.40 0.08 -5.50
N PHE A 108 0.27 0.13 -6.82
CA PHE A 108 -0.94 -0.22 -7.53
C PHE A 108 -0.68 -1.46 -8.37
N GLY A 109 -1.63 -2.37 -8.43
CA GLY A 109 -1.50 -3.58 -9.22
C GLY A 109 -2.74 -4.43 -9.17
N PHE A 110 -2.59 -5.64 -9.70
CA PHE A 110 -3.68 -6.53 -10.02
C PHE A 110 -3.83 -7.62 -8.98
N PHE A 111 -5.07 -8.02 -8.71
CA PHE A 111 -5.43 -9.13 -7.82
C PHE A 111 -6.87 -9.60 -8.09
N ALA A 112 -7.25 -10.75 -7.54
CA ALA A 112 -8.59 -11.31 -7.70
C ALA A 112 -9.59 -10.67 -6.72
N SER A 113 -10.80 -10.38 -7.22
CA SER A 113 -11.98 -10.17 -6.36
C SER A 113 -12.45 -11.50 -5.76
N PRO A 114 -13.32 -11.47 -4.73
CA PRO A 114 -13.98 -12.67 -4.23
C PRO A 114 -14.70 -13.49 -5.31
N GLU A 115 -15.25 -12.82 -6.32
CA GLU A 115 -15.92 -13.40 -7.51
C GLU A 115 -14.93 -13.80 -8.61
N ARG A 116 -13.62 -13.81 -8.32
CA ARG A 116 -12.53 -14.19 -9.23
C ARG A 116 -12.39 -13.27 -10.45
N GLN A 117 -12.88 -12.04 -10.37
CA GLN A 117 -12.63 -11.01 -11.38
C GLN A 117 -11.27 -10.35 -11.13
N LEU A 118 -10.50 -10.07 -12.17
CA LEU A 118 -9.24 -9.35 -12.01
C LEU A 118 -9.51 -7.84 -11.82
N LEU A 119 -9.03 -7.30 -10.72
CA LEU A 119 -9.16 -5.90 -10.32
C LEU A 119 -7.79 -5.20 -10.42
N PHE A 120 -7.80 -3.88 -10.56
CA PHE A 120 -6.60 -3.03 -10.45
C PHE A 120 -6.83 -1.98 -9.36
N ASP A 121 -6.05 -2.04 -8.28
CA ASP A 121 -6.23 -1.21 -7.08
C ASP A 121 -4.91 -1.04 -6.29
N LEU A 122 -4.97 -0.35 -5.15
CA LEU A 122 -3.90 -0.29 -4.14
C LEU A 122 -3.53 -1.69 -3.62
N ASN A 123 -2.26 -1.94 -3.30
CA ASN A 123 -1.72 -3.31 -3.05
C ASN A 123 -1.05 -3.55 -1.69
N ASP A 124 -0.57 -2.51 -1.02
CA ASP A 124 0.15 -2.57 0.25
C ASP A 124 -0.41 -1.51 1.20
N PHE A 125 -0.70 -1.94 2.43
CA PHE A 125 -1.42 -1.18 3.45
C PHE A 125 -0.67 -1.18 4.79
N ASP A 126 0.61 -1.58 4.80
CA ASP A 126 1.43 -1.66 6.02
C ASP A 126 1.40 -0.32 6.80
N GLU A 127 1.36 0.81 6.10
CA GLU A 127 1.37 2.18 6.66
C GLU A 127 -0.02 2.86 6.69
N ALA A 128 -1.10 2.12 6.44
CA ALA A 128 -2.45 2.66 6.29
C ALA A 128 -3.09 3.06 7.62
N GLY A 129 -3.82 4.17 7.66
CA GLY A 129 -4.43 4.64 8.90
C GLY A 129 -5.09 5.99 8.74
N ILE A 130 -5.48 6.60 9.84
CA ILE A 130 -6.09 7.94 9.83
C ILE A 130 -4.98 8.99 9.83
N ASN A 131 -4.90 9.78 8.76
CA ASN A 131 -3.98 10.92 8.61
C ASN A 131 -4.56 11.91 7.59
N PHE A 132 -3.83 12.97 7.28
CA PHE A 132 -4.26 13.94 6.28
C PHE A 132 -4.17 13.37 4.86
N TRP A 133 -5.25 13.51 4.10
CA TRP A 133 -5.41 12.92 2.76
C TRP A 133 -4.32 13.35 1.78
N GLU A 134 -3.79 14.57 1.92
CA GLU A 134 -2.78 15.10 1.00
C GLU A 134 -1.44 14.37 1.13
N TRP A 135 -1.21 13.59 2.19
CA TRP A 135 0.02 12.82 2.37
C TRP A 135 0.16 11.77 1.27
N ASP A 136 -0.92 11.04 1.00
CA ASP A 136 -0.95 10.05 -0.08
C ASP A 136 -0.81 10.70 -1.45
N LEU A 137 -1.48 11.83 -1.69
CA LEU A 137 -1.35 12.54 -2.96
C LEU A 137 0.07 13.10 -3.17
N LYS A 138 0.66 13.72 -2.15
CA LYS A 138 2.05 14.19 -2.17
C LYS A 138 3.01 13.05 -2.48
N ARG A 139 2.84 11.90 -1.81
CA ARG A 139 3.66 10.71 -2.01
C ARG A 139 3.50 10.13 -3.42
N LEU A 140 2.29 10.11 -3.95
CA LEU A 140 2.00 9.69 -5.32
C LEU A 140 2.75 10.57 -6.32
N LEU A 141 2.62 11.90 -6.20
CA LEU A 141 3.23 12.85 -7.14
C LEU A 141 4.76 12.82 -7.10
N VAL A 142 5.37 12.71 -5.92
CA VAL A 142 6.83 12.52 -5.78
C VAL A 142 7.27 11.24 -6.48
N SER A 143 6.52 10.15 -6.29
CA SER A 143 6.86 8.86 -6.89
C SER A 143 6.77 8.87 -8.42
N ILE A 144 5.87 9.68 -9.01
CA ILE A 144 5.75 9.87 -10.46
C ILE A 144 7.00 10.53 -11.02
N LEU A 145 7.51 11.58 -10.37
CA LEU A 145 8.75 12.23 -10.79
C LEU A 145 9.92 11.25 -10.73
N LEU A 146 10.12 10.59 -9.60
CA LEU A 146 11.25 9.67 -9.40
C LEU A 146 11.25 8.49 -10.38
N ALA A 147 10.08 7.90 -10.64
CA ALA A 147 9.97 6.81 -11.61
C ALA A 147 10.08 7.30 -13.05
N GLY A 148 9.53 8.47 -13.37
CA GLY A 148 9.64 9.06 -14.69
C GLY A 148 11.07 9.44 -15.05
N GLU A 149 11.81 10.03 -14.10
CA GLU A 149 13.25 10.30 -14.21
C GLU A 149 14.04 9.00 -14.44
N ASN A 150 13.71 7.94 -13.69
CA ASN A 150 14.35 6.63 -13.85
C ASN A 150 14.11 6.01 -15.24
N ASN A 151 13.01 6.36 -15.91
CA ASN A 151 12.70 5.93 -17.27
C ASN A 151 13.27 6.86 -18.36
N GLY A 152 13.96 7.94 -17.98
CA GLY A 152 14.51 8.93 -18.91
C GLY A 152 13.44 9.79 -19.60
N PHE A 153 12.25 9.95 -19.00
CA PHE A 153 11.24 10.85 -19.55
C PHE A 153 11.61 12.32 -19.34
N ASP A 154 11.24 13.13 -20.33
CA ASP A 154 11.47 14.58 -20.33
C ASP A 154 10.86 15.28 -19.11
N ALA A 155 11.65 16.17 -18.48
CA ALA A 155 11.28 16.83 -17.24
C ALA A 155 10.07 17.76 -17.39
N ASP A 156 9.94 18.46 -18.52
CA ASP A 156 8.79 19.34 -18.78
C ASP A 156 7.51 18.54 -19.00
N LYS A 157 7.61 17.40 -19.69
CA LYS A 157 6.51 16.44 -19.83
C LYS A 157 6.06 15.90 -18.46
N LEU A 158 6.99 15.53 -17.59
CA LEU A 158 6.69 15.07 -16.22
C LEU A 158 6.05 16.18 -15.38
N ALA A 159 6.57 17.40 -15.43
CA ALA A 159 5.99 18.55 -14.74
C ALA A 159 4.52 18.80 -15.15
N LYS A 160 4.22 18.74 -16.45
CA LYS A 160 2.84 18.85 -16.97
C LYS A 160 1.98 17.66 -16.56
N LEU A 161 2.58 16.47 -16.43
CA LEU A 161 1.88 15.27 -15.98
C LEU A 161 1.43 15.38 -14.53
N LEU A 162 2.25 15.94 -13.62
CA LEU A 162 1.87 16.14 -12.21
C LEU A 162 0.59 16.99 -12.07
N LEU A 163 0.50 18.10 -12.82
CA LEU A 163 -0.70 18.95 -12.84
C LEU A 163 -1.93 18.17 -13.33
N LYS A 164 -1.76 17.37 -14.39
CA LYS A 164 -2.83 16.52 -14.93
C LYS A 164 -3.24 15.45 -13.93
N THR A 165 -2.29 14.81 -13.25
CA THR A 165 -2.55 13.78 -12.24
C THR A 165 -3.34 14.35 -11.05
N SER A 166 -2.94 15.51 -10.53
CA SER A 166 -3.69 16.21 -9.48
C SER A 166 -5.11 16.55 -9.94
N LYS A 167 -5.25 17.06 -11.17
CA LYS A 167 -6.57 17.31 -11.77
C LYS A 167 -7.41 16.05 -11.89
N GLU A 168 -6.85 14.91 -12.30
CA GLU A 168 -7.57 13.64 -12.36
C GLU A 168 -8.00 13.16 -10.97
N TYR A 169 -7.16 13.28 -9.94
CA TYR A 169 -7.54 12.98 -8.56
C TYR A 169 -8.76 13.81 -8.13
N ARG A 170 -8.74 15.14 -8.35
CA ARG A 170 -9.87 16.00 -8.00
C ARG A 170 -11.14 15.67 -8.78
N LYS A 171 -11.01 15.37 -10.08
CA LYS A 171 -12.15 14.92 -10.90
C LYS A 171 -12.71 13.60 -10.40
N GLY A 172 -11.85 12.65 -10.03
CA GLY A 172 -12.25 11.39 -9.40
C GLY A 172 -13.09 11.65 -8.15
N LEU A 173 -12.61 12.53 -7.26
CA LEU A 173 -13.37 12.94 -6.07
C LEU A 173 -14.69 13.60 -6.43
N GLN A 174 -14.74 14.48 -7.42
CA GLN A 174 -15.99 15.10 -7.82
C GLN A 174 -17.01 14.06 -8.29
N ASN A 175 -16.60 13.16 -9.18
CA ASN A 175 -17.48 12.15 -9.79
C ASN A 175 -18.08 11.19 -8.75
N VAL A 176 -17.30 10.76 -7.74
CA VAL A 176 -17.84 9.87 -6.69
C VAL A 176 -18.86 10.54 -5.76
N PHE A 177 -18.87 11.88 -5.72
CA PHE A 177 -19.87 12.66 -5.01
C PHE A 177 -21.09 13.03 -5.86
N GLU A 178 -21.09 12.71 -7.15
CA GLU A 178 -22.25 12.84 -8.06
C GLU A 178 -23.14 11.58 -8.06
N ILE A 179 -22.67 10.47 -7.48
CA ILE A 179 -23.41 9.21 -7.34
C ILE A 179 -23.82 8.96 -5.88
N SER A 180 -24.69 7.97 -5.67
CA SER A 180 -25.16 7.61 -4.32
C SER A 180 -24.02 7.06 -3.46
N ALA A 181 -24.15 7.18 -2.13
CA ALA A 181 -23.17 6.63 -1.19
C ALA A 181 -23.01 5.11 -1.34
N LEU A 182 -24.09 4.39 -1.69
CA LEU A 182 -24.05 2.95 -1.91
C LEU A 182 -23.30 2.59 -3.19
N ASP A 183 -23.51 3.34 -4.28
CA ASP A 183 -22.76 3.15 -5.53
C ASP A 183 -21.28 3.47 -5.34
N ARG A 184 -20.95 4.47 -4.51
CA ARG A 184 -19.58 4.78 -4.12
C ARG A 184 -18.94 3.63 -3.33
N TYR A 185 -19.69 2.97 -2.45
CA TYR A 185 -19.19 1.84 -1.65
C TYR A 185 -18.88 0.59 -2.48
N TYR A 186 -19.54 0.43 -3.64
CA TYR A 186 -19.24 -0.64 -4.60
C TYR A 186 -18.52 -0.10 -5.86
N PRO A 187 -17.31 0.48 -5.71
CA PRO A 187 -16.64 1.08 -6.84
C PRO A 187 -16.24 -0.02 -7.83
N LYS A 188 -16.61 0.17 -9.09
CA LYS A 188 -16.36 -0.80 -10.14
C LYS A 188 -14.93 -0.60 -10.67
N HIS A 189 -13.94 -1.28 -10.09
CA HIS A 189 -12.54 -1.28 -10.55
C HIS A 189 -12.18 -2.53 -11.38
N SER A 190 -13.19 -3.13 -12.02
CA SER A 190 -12.96 -4.25 -12.94
C SER A 190 -12.16 -3.78 -14.14
N ILE A 191 -11.16 -4.56 -14.52
CA ILE A 191 -10.34 -4.30 -15.71
C ILE A 191 -11.18 -4.25 -16.98
N ASN A 192 -12.30 -4.98 -17.04
CA ASN A 192 -13.19 -4.92 -18.18
C ASN A 192 -13.71 -3.49 -18.42
N GLN A 193 -13.90 -2.70 -17.36
CA GLN A 193 -14.28 -1.29 -17.48
C GLN A 193 -13.10 -0.37 -17.80
N LEU A 194 -11.91 -0.69 -17.30
CA LEU A 194 -10.68 0.04 -17.67
C LEU A 194 -10.35 -0.16 -19.15
N ILE A 195 -10.48 -1.38 -19.68
CA ILE A 195 -10.24 -1.70 -21.10
C ILE A 195 -11.18 -0.93 -22.01
N THR A 196 -12.47 -0.80 -21.65
CA THR A 196 -13.45 -0.09 -22.49
C THR A 196 -13.19 1.42 -22.59
N VAL A 197 -12.45 2.00 -21.65
CA VAL A 197 -12.12 3.43 -21.60
C VAL A 197 -10.74 3.71 -22.21
N VAL A 198 -9.93 2.67 -22.43
CA VAL A 198 -8.61 2.77 -23.05
C VAL A 198 -8.76 2.68 -24.58
N ASP A 199 -8.59 3.83 -25.23
CA ASP A 199 -8.77 4.04 -26.67
C ASP A 199 -7.47 3.87 -27.49
N ASP A 200 -6.52 3.08 -26.98
CA ASP A 200 -5.17 2.95 -27.55
C ASP A 200 -4.72 1.49 -27.52
N ASP A 201 -4.37 0.96 -28.69
CA ASP A 201 -4.04 -0.46 -28.94
C ASP A 201 -2.83 -0.92 -28.10
N ASP A 202 -1.83 -0.06 -27.93
CA ASP A 202 -0.63 -0.34 -27.12
C ASP A 202 -0.95 -0.62 -25.64
N ASN A 203 -1.95 0.08 -25.10
CA ASN A 203 -2.39 -0.12 -23.72
C ASN A 203 -3.23 -1.40 -23.60
N ARG A 204 -4.00 -1.76 -24.64
CA ARG A 204 -4.80 -2.99 -24.66
C ARG A 204 -3.91 -4.22 -24.67
N GLU A 205 -2.86 -4.24 -25.48
CA GLU A 205 -1.91 -5.36 -25.54
C GLU A 205 -1.19 -5.56 -24.20
N LEU A 206 -0.74 -4.47 -23.57
CA LEU A 206 -0.13 -4.51 -22.24
C LEU A 206 -1.09 -5.10 -21.18
N LEU A 207 -2.36 -4.65 -21.17
CA LEU A 207 -3.36 -5.15 -20.25
C LEU A 207 -3.67 -6.64 -20.48
N GLN A 208 -3.77 -7.08 -21.74
CA GLN A 208 -3.98 -8.51 -22.06
C GLN A 208 -2.83 -9.39 -21.56
N LYS A 209 -1.57 -8.96 -21.76
CA LYS A 209 -0.39 -9.66 -21.23
C LYS A 209 -0.41 -9.77 -19.72
N ILE A 210 -0.81 -8.70 -19.03
CA ILE A 210 -0.95 -8.69 -17.57
C ILE A 210 -2.06 -9.64 -17.12
N ILE A 211 -3.22 -9.62 -17.77
CA ILE A 211 -4.36 -10.50 -17.44
C ILE A 211 -3.95 -11.96 -17.57
N ALA A 212 -3.33 -12.35 -18.68
CA ALA A 212 -2.88 -13.72 -18.91
C ALA A 212 -1.92 -14.18 -17.81
N LYS A 213 -0.91 -13.35 -17.49
CA LYS A 213 0.06 -13.66 -16.44
C LYS A 213 -0.55 -13.71 -15.03
N ALA A 214 -1.51 -12.82 -14.75
CA ALA A 214 -2.21 -12.82 -13.47
C ALA A 214 -3.03 -14.12 -13.29
N GLN A 215 -3.68 -14.63 -14.34
CA GLN A 215 -4.43 -15.89 -14.27
C GLN A 215 -3.56 -17.11 -13.92
N GLU A 216 -2.26 -17.09 -14.26
CA GLU A 216 -1.31 -18.14 -13.88
C GLU A 216 -0.89 -18.09 -12.40
N HIS A 217 -1.14 -16.98 -11.70
CA HIS A 217 -0.75 -16.80 -10.31
C HIS A 217 -1.83 -17.33 -9.37
N ASN A 218 -1.60 -18.54 -8.86
CA ASN A 218 -2.48 -19.21 -7.89
C ASN A 218 -1.66 -20.11 -6.93
N SER A 219 -2.32 -20.71 -5.93
CA SER A 219 -1.64 -21.53 -4.92
C SER A 219 -0.94 -22.75 -5.52
N GLU A 220 -1.52 -23.40 -6.53
CA GLU A 220 -0.90 -24.55 -7.21
C GLU A 220 0.39 -24.15 -7.95
N GLN A 221 0.39 -23.01 -8.64
CA GLN A 221 1.59 -22.46 -9.26
C GLN A 221 2.68 -22.16 -8.22
N VAL A 222 2.29 -21.64 -7.05
CA VAL A 222 3.23 -21.41 -5.95
C VAL A 222 3.81 -22.73 -5.45
N VAL A 223 2.98 -23.75 -5.22
CA VAL A 223 3.44 -25.07 -4.77
C VAL A 223 4.41 -25.65 -5.78
N ALA A 224 4.03 -25.76 -7.06
CA ALA A 224 4.89 -26.29 -8.10
C ALA A 224 6.26 -25.58 -8.19
N LYS A 225 6.26 -24.24 -8.01
CA LYS A 225 7.48 -23.44 -8.12
C LYS A 225 8.36 -23.45 -6.86
N PHE A 226 7.75 -23.42 -5.68
CA PHE A 226 8.44 -23.13 -4.42
C PHE A 226 8.56 -24.33 -3.47
N THR A 227 7.99 -25.48 -3.80
CA THR A 227 8.06 -26.68 -2.96
C THR A 227 8.78 -27.85 -3.64
N GLU A 228 9.07 -28.87 -2.84
CA GLU A 228 9.55 -30.21 -3.22
C GLU A 228 8.72 -31.25 -2.46
N THR A 229 8.64 -32.45 -3.01
CA THR A 229 7.97 -33.59 -2.37
C THR A 229 9.01 -34.64 -2.02
N ASP A 230 8.99 -35.11 -0.76
CA ASP A 230 9.91 -36.18 -0.34
C ASP A 230 9.43 -37.58 -0.79
N LYS A 231 10.26 -38.59 -0.52
CA LYS A 231 9.96 -40.00 -0.84
C LYS A 231 8.71 -40.55 -0.14
N MET A 232 8.22 -39.87 0.91
CA MET A 232 7.01 -40.24 1.64
C MET A 232 5.77 -39.47 1.16
N GLY A 233 5.90 -38.68 0.08
CA GLY A 233 4.80 -37.89 -0.48
C GLY A 233 4.52 -36.58 0.28
N ARG A 234 5.41 -36.14 1.18
CA ARG A 234 5.22 -34.89 1.94
C ARG A 234 5.76 -33.71 1.15
N THR A 235 4.92 -32.72 0.90
CA THR A 235 5.28 -31.47 0.23
C THR A 235 5.82 -30.44 1.22
N PHE A 236 6.96 -29.82 0.92
CA PHE A 236 7.60 -28.80 1.76
C PHE A 236 8.27 -27.71 0.91
N PHE A 237 8.37 -26.49 1.45
CA PHE A 237 9.02 -25.37 0.76
C PHE A 237 10.53 -25.57 0.60
N LYS A 238 11.07 -25.15 -0.55
CA LYS A 238 12.50 -25.08 -0.83
C LYS A 238 13.16 -23.93 -0.07
N GLU A 239 14.33 -24.20 0.51
CA GLU A 239 15.16 -23.17 1.15
C GLU A 239 16.05 -22.45 0.13
N ASN A 240 16.29 -21.17 0.39
CA ASN A 240 17.16 -20.31 -0.40
C ASN A 240 17.64 -19.16 0.51
N ALA A 241 18.60 -19.46 1.38
CA ALA A 241 19.09 -18.52 2.37
C ALA A 241 19.81 -17.32 1.73
N PRO A 242 19.71 -16.10 2.29
CA PRO A 242 18.94 -15.76 3.49
C PRO A 242 17.46 -15.42 3.18
N LYS A 243 17.02 -15.48 1.92
CA LYS A 243 15.67 -15.03 1.52
C LYS A 243 14.55 -15.95 2.03
N SER A 244 14.75 -17.26 1.89
CA SER A 244 13.83 -18.31 2.31
C SER A 244 14.55 -19.25 3.26
N VAL A 245 14.15 -19.30 4.52
CA VAL A 245 14.77 -20.19 5.51
C VAL A 245 13.71 -20.86 6.38
N ARG A 246 13.99 -22.08 6.82
CA ARG A 246 13.14 -22.83 7.74
C ARG A 246 13.12 -22.14 9.10
N PRO A 247 11.94 -21.81 9.66
CA PRO A 247 11.85 -21.33 11.03
C PRO A 247 12.24 -22.42 12.03
N LYS A 248 12.71 -22.04 13.22
CA LYS A 248 12.95 -22.98 14.31
C LYS A 248 11.64 -23.68 14.72
N ASN A 249 11.72 -24.94 15.17
CA ASN A 249 10.55 -25.74 15.58
C ASN A 249 9.63 -25.04 16.60
N ALA A 250 10.19 -24.24 17.51
CA ALA A 250 9.39 -23.45 18.46
C ALA A 250 8.48 -22.43 17.76
N VAL A 251 8.99 -21.76 16.72
CA VAL A 251 8.24 -20.80 15.89
C VAL A 251 7.15 -21.52 15.10
N ILE A 252 7.47 -22.69 14.53
CA ILE A 252 6.48 -23.52 13.80
C ILE A 252 5.31 -23.87 14.73
N LYS A 253 5.58 -24.44 15.91
CA LYS A 253 4.55 -24.77 16.92
C LYS A 253 3.71 -23.56 17.31
N GLN A 254 4.34 -22.39 17.45
CA GLN A 254 3.65 -21.15 17.77
C GLN A 254 2.71 -20.71 16.64
N LEU A 255 3.18 -20.73 15.39
CA LEU A 255 2.37 -20.39 14.21
C LEU A 255 1.19 -21.36 14.04
N THR A 256 1.39 -22.66 14.25
CA THR A 256 0.30 -23.64 14.24
C THR A 256 -0.78 -23.32 15.28
N LYS A 257 -0.39 -22.94 16.50
CA LYS A 257 -1.35 -22.50 17.53
C LYS A 257 -2.07 -21.21 17.14
N GLN A 258 -1.34 -20.25 16.56
CA GLN A 258 -1.88 -18.95 16.15
C GLN A 258 -2.78 -19.04 14.92
N PHE A 259 -2.64 -20.08 14.10
CA PHE A 259 -3.54 -20.35 12.99
C PHE A 259 -5.01 -20.46 13.44
N ALA A 260 -5.27 -21.02 14.63
CA ALA A 260 -6.61 -21.05 15.21
C ALA A 260 -7.14 -19.65 15.57
N GLN A 261 -6.27 -18.75 16.07
CA GLN A 261 -6.64 -17.35 16.34
C GLN A 261 -6.96 -16.61 15.05
N TYR A 262 -6.15 -16.80 14.01
CA TYR A 262 -6.42 -16.27 12.67
C TYR A 262 -7.78 -16.73 12.13
N ARG A 263 -8.08 -18.03 12.21
CA ARG A 263 -9.36 -18.59 11.75
C ARG A 263 -10.58 -18.00 12.47
N ALA A 264 -10.42 -17.48 13.69
CA ALA A 264 -11.47 -16.79 14.41
C ALA A 264 -11.71 -15.33 13.95
N THR A 265 -10.83 -14.78 13.08
CA THR A 265 -10.93 -13.41 12.57
C THR A 265 -11.44 -13.30 11.13
N VAL A 266 -11.43 -14.39 10.37
CA VAL A 266 -11.94 -14.43 9.00
C VAL A 266 -13.47 -14.60 8.98
N ARG A 267 -14.08 -14.47 7.79
CA ARG A 267 -15.52 -14.70 7.61
C ARG A 267 -15.89 -16.17 7.92
N PRO A 268 -17.13 -16.46 8.37
CA PRO A 268 -17.55 -17.81 8.73
C PRO A 268 -17.41 -18.86 7.60
N ASP A 269 -17.71 -18.49 6.37
CA ASP A 269 -17.55 -19.33 5.18
C ASP A 269 -16.09 -19.70 4.93
N VAL A 270 -15.17 -18.74 5.06
CA VAL A 270 -13.72 -18.98 4.98
C VAL A 270 -13.23 -19.83 6.14
N ALA A 271 -13.71 -19.59 7.35
CA ALA A 271 -13.35 -20.39 8.53
C ALA A 271 -13.77 -21.86 8.41
N LEU A 272 -14.94 -22.10 7.79
CA LEU A 272 -15.46 -23.44 7.47
C LEU A 272 -14.62 -24.09 6.35
N LEU A 273 -14.31 -23.37 5.27
CA LEU A 273 -13.42 -23.86 4.22
C LEU A 273 -12.06 -24.30 4.79
N LEU A 274 -11.42 -23.42 5.58
CA LEU A 274 -10.14 -23.70 6.24
C LEU A 274 -10.20 -24.85 7.26
N SER A 275 -11.40 -25.32 7.64
CA SER A 275 -11.53 -26.50 8.52
C SER A 275 -11.17 -27.81 7.83
N SER A 276 -11.26 -27.86 6.50
CA SER A 276 -10.86 -29.00 5.67
C SER A 276 -9.38 -29.01 5.30
N TYR A 277 -8.62 -27.99 5.72
CA TYR A 277 -7.20 -27.84 5.42
C TYR A 277 -6.32 -28.21 6.61
N HIS A 278 -5.20 -28.87 6.32
CA HIS A 278 -4.16 -29.22 7.29
C HIS A 278 -2.94 -28.31 7.12
N PHE A 279 -2.29 -27.95 8.22
CA PHE A 279 -1.02 -27.21 8.20
C PHE A 279 0.11 -28.16 7.77
N THR A 280 0.56 -28.04 6.53
CA THR A 280 1.53 -28.96 5.94
C THR A 280 2.96 -28.51 6.18
N ASP A 281 3.27 -27.24 5.91
CA ASP A 281 4.63 -26.72 6.05
C ASP A 281 4.65 -25.19 6.21
N VAL A 282 5.78 -24.66 6.68
CA VAL A 282 6.01 -23.22 6.81
C VAL A 282 7.45 -22.81 6.54
N ILE A 283 7.62 -21.71 5.82
CA ILE A 283 8.94 -21.11 5.54
C ILE A 283 8.94 -19.61 5.85
N ARG A 284 10.03 -19.09 6.42
CA ARG A 284 10.23 -17.63 6.48
C ARG A 284 10.64 -17.18 5.08
N HIS A 285 9.93 -16.22 4.49
CA HIS A 285 10.17 -15.76 3.13
C HIS A 285 10.14 -14.23 3.03
N SER A 286 11.16 -13.63 2.42
CA SER A 286 11.25 -12.17 2.27
C SER A 286 11.02 -11.69 0.84
N VAL A 287 10.16 -10.68 0.67
CA VAL A 287 9.75 -10.11 -0.63
C VAL A 287 9.62 -8.59 -0.55
N GLY A 288 9.51 -7.92 -1.70
CA GLY A 288 9.31 -6.48 -1.79
C GLY A 288 10.58 -5.64 -1.62
N VAL A 289 10.41 -4.32 -1.51
CA VAL A 289 11.47 -3.35 -1.19
C VAL A 289 11.18 -2.71 0.16
N GLY A 290 10.01 -2.09 0.32
CA GLY A 290 9.60 -1.38 1.54
C GLY A 290 9.45 -2.27 2.79
N SER A 291 8.92 -3.48 2.62
CA SER A 291 8.75 -4.49 3.68
C SER A 291 9.87 -5.54 3.70
N PHE A 292 10.90 -5.41 2.86
CA PHE A 292 12.01 -6.35 2.87
C PHE A 292 12.77 -6.21 4.19
N GLY A 293 12.86 -7.31 4.95
CA GLY A 293 13.46 -7.33 6.28
C GLY A 293 12.45 -7.51 7.41
N THR A 294 11.14 -7.36 7.19
CA THR A 294 10.13 -7.71 8.22
C THR A 294 9.91 -9.23 8.28
N LEU A 295 9.39 -9.74 9.41
CA LEU A 295 9.01 -11.15 9.46
C LEU A 295 7.85 -11.42 8.50
N CYS A 296 8.06 -12.37 7.61
CA CYS A 296 7.04 -12.86 6.71
C CYS A 296 7.20 -14.38 6.59
N TYR A 297 6.09 -15.10 6.76
CA TYR A 297 6.02 -16.55 6.63
C TYR A 297 5.05 -16.92 5.51
N LEU A 298 5.37 -17.99 4.77
CA LEU A 298 4.42 -18.68 3.92
C LEU A 298 4.01 -19.98 4.61
N ILE A 299 2.71 -20.16 4.80
CA ILE A 299 2.12 -21.40 5.33
C ILE A 299 1.52 -22.16 4.16
N LEU A 300 1.96 -23.39 3.97
CA LEU A 300 1.36 -24.35 3.04
C LEU A 300 0.25 -25.09 3.77
N LEU A 301 -0.95 -25.03 3.21
CA LEU A 301 -2.09 -25.79 3.65
C LEU A 301 -2.47 -26.81 2.57
N THR A 302 -2.79 -28.03 2.97
CA THR A 302 -3.30 -29.09 2.09
C THR A 302 -4.69 -29.50 2.54
N ASN A 303 -5.64 -29.42 1.62
CA ASN A 303 -7.03 -29.84 1.80
C ASN A 303 -7.15 -31.37 1.83
N ILE A 304 -8.25 -31.90 2.36
CA ILE A 304 -8.59 -33.33 2.34
C ILE A 304 -8.70 -33.91 0.92
N ASP A 305 -8.97 -33.09 -0.09
CA ASP A 305 -8.99 -33.49 -1.51
C ASP A 305 -7.61 -33.41 -2.19
N GLY A 306 -6.56 -33.02 -1.45
CA GLY A 306 -5.19 -32.87 -1.95
C GLY A 306 -4.87 -31.51 -2.56
N SER A 307 -5.85 -30.62 -2.77
CA SER A 307 -5.60 -29.26 -3.25
C SER A 307 -4.86 -28.40 -2.23
N HIS A 308 -4.16 -27.37 -2.72
CA HIS A 308 -3.30 -26.53 -1.88
C HIS A 308 -3.78 -25.09 -1.76
N LEU A 309 -3.52 -24.51 -0.58
CA LEU A 309 -3.67 -23.09 -0.31
C LEU A 309 -2.39 -22.57 0.34
N VAL A 310 -1.81 -21.50 -0.21
CA VAL A 310 -0.66 -20.83 0.40
C VAL A 310 -1.09 -19.51 1.02
N LEU A 311 -0.95 -19.41 2.34
CA LEU A 311 -1.20 -18.18 3.07
C LEU A 311 0.12 -17.46 3.39
N GLN A 312 0.11 -16.14 3.28
CA GLN A 312 1.19 -15.27 3.70
C GLN A 312 0.83 -14.62 5.04
N VAL A 313 1.70 -14.81 6.04
CA VAL A 313 1.63 -14.16 7.34
C VAL A 313 2.71 -13.08 7.40
N LYS A 314 2.33 -11.81 7.49
CA LYS A 314 3.25 -10.68 7.59
C LYS A 314 3.18 -10.04 8.97
N GLU A 315 4.35 -9.73 9.52
CA GLU A 315 4.46 -8.89 10.71
C GLU A 315 3.97 -7.47 10.39
N ALA A 316 3.01 -7.01 11.18
CA ALA A 316 2.55 -5.64 11.18
C ALA A 316 3.45 -4.84 12.13
N LEU A 317 4.42 -4.13 11.56
CA LEU A 317 5.19 -3.16 12.32
C LEU A 317 4.26 -2.05 12.84
N PRO A 318 4.63 -1.37 13.95
CA PRO A 318 4.01 -0.10 14.29
C PRO A 318 4.03 0.80 13.05
N ALA A 319 2.93 1.50 12.78
CA ALA A 319 2.94 2.52 11.73
C ALA A 319 4.16 3.42 11.95
N ARG A 320 4.95 3.68 10.90
CA ARG A 320 6.20 4.48 11.00
C ARG A 320 5.93 5.91 11.53
N LYS A 321 4.64 6.28 11.57
CA LYS A 321 4.02 7.54 11.96
C LYS A 321 3.69 7.68 13.45
N LEU A 322 3.83 6.65 14.28
CA LEU A 322 3.44 6.71 15.71
C LEU A 322 4.46 7.48 16.57
N ARG A 323 4.46 8.82 16.41
CA ARG A 323 4.67 9.87 17.42
C ARG A 323 4.39 11.24 16.76
N ALA A 324 3.16 11.44 16.30
CA ALA A 324 2.61 12.77 16.01
C ALA A 324 1.54 13.09 17.05
N THR A 325 1.74 14.19 17.74
CA THR A 325 1.02 14.69 18.90
C THR A 325 -0.38 15.20 18.56
N ASN A 326 -1.34 14.96 19.46
CA ASN A 326 -2.62 15.67 19.62
C ASN A 326 -3.58 15.71 18.41
N HIS A 327 -4.15 14.58 18.05
CA HIS A 327 -5.50 14.57 17.46
C HIS A 327 -6.52 14.18 18.53
N ALA A 328 -7.23 15.17 19.06
CA ALA A 328 -8.37 14.94 19.94
C ALA A 328 -9.53 14.30 19.15
N SER A 329 -10.15 13.30 19.79
CA SER A 329 -11.38 12.59 19.41
C SER A 329 -11.32 11.57 18.26
N LEU A 330 -10.18 10.89 18.13
CA LEU A 330 -10.06 9.45 17.88
C LEU A 330 -8.92 8.99 18.80
N THR A 331 -9.24 8.50 20.00
CA THR A 331 -8.24 8.28 21.06
C THR A 331 -7.23 7.20 20.70
N LEU A 332 -6.00 7.32 21.20
CA LEU A 332 -4.92 6.33 21.09
C LEU A 332 -5.29 4.90 21.58
N GLU A 333 -6.44 4.73 22.23
CA GLU A 333 -6.99 3.43 22.69
C GLU A 333 -7.70 2.63 21.57
N LEU A 334 -7.65 3.10 20.31
CA LEU A 334 -8.43 2.56 19.19
C LEU A 334 -7.75 1.44 18.39
N GLU A 335 -6.54 0.99 18.71
CA GLU A 335 -5.90 -0.13 18.01
C GLU A 335 -5.77 -1.34 18.93
N ALA A 336 -6.52 -2.41 18.66
CA ALA A 336 -6.30 -3.67 19.37
C ALA A 336 -4.94 -4.28 18.98
N SER A 337 -4.58 -4.17 17.69
CA SER A 337 -3.30 -4.58 17.13
C SER A 337 -3.04 -3.93 15.76
N GLN A 338 -1.76 -3.78 15.37
CA GLN A 338 -1.37 -3.21 14.08
C GLN A 338 -1.90 -4.02 12.88
N GLY A 339 -1.96 -5.35 13.00
CA GLY A 339 -2.51 -6.23 11.97
C GLY A 339 -4.00 -5.96 11.71
N GLN A 340 -4.79 -5.71 12.76
CA GLN A 340 -6.19 -5.33 12.58
C GLN A 340 -6.32 -4.00 11.84
N ARG A 341 -5.54 -2.97 12.20
CA ARG A 341 -5.53 -1.67 11.51
C ARG A 341 -5.33 -1.85 10.00
N ILE A 342 -4.31 -2.61 9.62
CA ILE A 342 -3.96 -2.85 8.21
C ILE A 342 -5.14 -3.49 7.47
N ILE A 343 -5.74 -4.54 8.06
CA ILE A 343 -6.89 -5.23 7.44
C ILE A 343 -8.12 -4.33 7.32
N ASP A 344 -8.46 -3.60 8.38
CA ASP A 344 -9.64 -2.73 8.39
C ASP A 344 -9.46 -1.59 7.37
N CYS A 345 -8.28 -0.96 7.30
CA CYS A 345 -7.97 0.07 6.30
C CYS A 345 -7.96 -0.51 4.87
N GLN A 346 -7.39 -1.69 4.67
CA GLN A 346 -7.39 -2.35 3.37
C GLN A 346 -8.82 -2.58 2.84
N LYS A 347 -9.72 -3.09 3.70
CA LYS A 347 -11.13 -3.32 3.35
C LYS A 347 -11.91 -2.05 3.03
N ILE A 348 -11.49 -0.91 3.57
CA ILE A 348 -12.12 0.39 3.33
C ILE A 348 -11.57 1.04 2.06
N LEU A 349 -10.26 0.94 1.83
CA LEU A 349 -9.59 1.63 0.73
C LEU A 349 -9.66 0.88 -0.60
N GLN A 350 -9.79 -0.45 -0.57
CA GLN A 350 -9.92 -1.26 -1.77
C GLN A 350 -11.38 -1.47 -2.17
N SER A 351 -11.61 -1.52 -3.48
CA SER A 351 -12.90 -1.89 -4.09
C SER A 351 -13.41 -3.28 -3.70
N ALA A 352 -12.50 -4.24 -3.64
CA ALA A 352 -12.72 -5.54 -3.04
C ALA A 352 -11.41 -6.02 -2.42
N SER A 353 -11.50 -6.88 -1.42
CA SER A 353 -10.34 -7.43 -0.73
C SER A 353 -10.37 -8.94 -0.72
N ASP A 354 -9.19 -9.53 -0.55
CA ASP A 354 -9.00 -10.96 -0.37
C ASP A 354 -9.90 -11.53 0.76
N PRO A 355 -10.73 -12.56 0.49
CA PRO A 355 -11.57 -13.19 1.52
C PRO A 355 -10.79 -13.76 2.71
N PHE A 356 -9.52 -14.12 2.51
CA PHE A 356 -8.64 -14.71 3.52
C PHE A 356 -7.97 -13.68 4.43
N LEU A 357 -8.25 -12.38 4.26
CA LEU A 357 -7.75 -11.34 5.15
C LEU A 357 -8.18 -11.57 6.60
N GLY A 358 -7.19 -11.78 7.47
CA GLY A 358 -7.37 -11.90 8.92
C GLY A 358 -6.11 -11.47 9.66
N TYR A 359 -6.13 -11.58 10.98
CA TYR A 359 -5.01 -11.15 11.82
C TYR A 359 -4.90 -11.98 13.09
N PHE A 360 -3.75 -11.92 13.74
CA PHE A 360 -3.55 -12.43 15.09
C PHE A 360 -2.43 -11.67 15.78
N GLN A 361 -2.27 -11.88 17.08
CA GLN A 361 -1.23 -11.24 17.86
C GLN A 361 -0.52 -12.21 18.78
N THR A 362 0.72 -11.89 19.06
CA THR A 362 1.57 -12.55 20.06
C THR A 362 1.72 -11.59 21.25
N GLN A 363 2.51 -11.97 22.27
CA GLN A 363 2.78 -11.05 23.38
C GLN A 363 3.40 -9.72 22.92
N ASN A 364 4.30 -9.76 21.91
CA ASN A 364 5.12 -8.61 21.55
C ASN A 364 5.04 -8.21 20.07
N LYS A 365 4.25 -8.91 19.25
CA LYS A 365 4.17 -8.72 17.79
C LYS A 365 2.75 -8.88 17.29
N SER A 366 2.38 -8.12 16.27
CA SER A 366 1.11 -8.22 15.57
C SER A 366 1.34 -8.75 14.15
N PHE A 367 0.39 -9.53 13.65
CA PHE A 367 0.47 -10.15 12.33
C PHE A 367 -0.85 -10.01 11.59
N TYR A 368 -0.77 -9.89 10.28
CA TYR A 368 -1.92 -10.04 9.38
C TYR A 368 -1.65 -11.16 8.37
N VAL A 369 -2.71 -11.74 7.86
CA VAL A 369 -2.71 -12.93 7.01
C VAL A 369 -3.50 -12.64 5.74
N ARG A 370 -3.00 -13.11 4.60
CA ARG A 370 -3.65 -13.02 3.28
C ARG A 370 -3.27 -14.21 2.42
N GLN A 371 -4.00 -14.47 1.34
CA GLN A 371 -3.60 -15.44 0.32
C GLN A 371 -2.33 -14.97 -0.41
N PHE A 372 -1.38 -15.87 -0.63
CA PHE A 372 -0.14 -15.56 -1.31
C PHE A 372 -0.29 -15.70 -2.82
N ARG A 373 -0.01 -14.61 -3.54
CA ARG A 373 0.01 -14.54 -5.01
C ARG A 373 -1.30 -15.00 -5.68
N ASP A 374 -2.45 -14.58 -5.16
CA ASP A 374 -3.74 -14.82 -5.82
C ASP A 374 -4.02 -13.79 -6.92
N MET A 375 -3.83 -14.22 -8.17
CA MET A 375 -3.85 -13.39 -9.38
C MET A 375 -3.01 -12.11 -9.27
N LYS A 376 -2.03 -12.10 -8.35
CA LYS A 376 -1.30 -10.91 -7.98
C LYS A 376 -0.27 -10.57 -9.04
N GLU A 377 -0.39 -9.41 -9.67
CA GLU A 377 0.59 -8.91 -10.64
C GLU A 377 0.84 -7.42 -10.46
N SER A 378 2.05 -6.98 -10.78
CA SER A 378 2.45 -5.57 -10.73
C SER A 378 2.89 -5.09 -12.10
N ILE A 379 2.71 -3.81 -12.39
CA ILE A 379 3.24 -3.21 -13.61
C ILE A 379 4.74 -2.96 -13.46
N ASP A 380 5.52 -3.44 -14.42
CA ASP A 380 6.94 -3.10 -14.54
C ASP A 380 7.06 -1.68 -15.10
N LEU A 381 7.17 -0.71 -14.20
CA LEU A 381 7.22 0.71 -14.53
C LEU A 381 8.36 1.04 -15.50
N THR A 382 9.47 0.29 -15.47
CA THR A 382 10.65 0.54 -16.30
C THR A 382 10.45 0.24 -17.78
N LYS A 383 9.40 -0.51 -18.12
CA LYS A 383 9.07 -0.93 -19.48
C LYS A 383 7.95 -0.13 -20.11
N LEU A 384 7.34 0.80 -19.38
CA LEU A 384 6.27 1.62 -19.90
C LEU A 384 6.83 2.65 -20.87
N ASN A 385 6.23 2.77 -22.05
CA ASN A 385 6.44 3.94 -22.89
C ASN A 385 5.73 5.18 -22.28
N TRP A 386 5.97 6.37 -22.84
CA TRP A 386 5.41 7.61 -22.30
C TRP A 386 3.88 7.61 -22.22
N GLN A 387 3.20 7.07 -23.23
CA GLN A 387 1.74 7.07 -23.30
C GLN A 387 1.15 6.10 -22.26
N GLN A 388 1.72 4.90 -22.14
CA GLN A 388 1.36 3.90 -21.14
C GLN A 388 1.60 4.44 -19.71
N PHE A 389 2.75 5.08 -19.46
CA PHE A 389 3.06 5.70 -18.17
C PHE A 389 2.03 6.78 -17.82
N LYS A 390 1.70 7.67 -18.77
CA LYS A 390 0.69 8.70 -18.59
C LYS A 390 -0.68 8.12 -18.23
N THR A 391 -1.12 7.08 -18.93
CA THR A 391 -2.40 6.40 -18.65
C THR A 391 -2.37 5.78 -17.26
N TYR A 392 -1.30 5.04 -16.94
CA TYR A 392 -1.11 4.37 -15.66
C TYR A 392 -1.21 5.34 -14.48
N VAL A 393 -0.46 6.46 -14.49
CA VAL A 393 -0.46 7.40 -13.37
C VAL A 393 -1.81 8.11 -13.18
N LYS A 394 -2.56 8.34 -14.26
CA LYS A 394 -3.92 8.88 -14.19
C LYS A 394 -4.88 7.90 -13.54
N THR A 395 -4.78 6.62 -13.90
CA THR A 395 -5.57 5.55 -13.27
C THR A 395 -5.25 5.44 -11.78
N CYS A 396 -3.96 5.51 -11.39
CA CYS A 396 -3.57 5.55 -9.96
C CYS A 396 -4.21 6.71 -9.21
N ALA A 397 -4.27 7.91 -9.81
CA ALA A 397 -4.89 9.08 -9.18
C ALA A 397 -6.41 8.93 -9.01
N LEU A 398 -7.09 8.35 -10.00
CA LEU A 398 -8.53 8.06 -9.91
C LEU A 398 -8.81 7.02 -8.83
N ILE A 399 -8.02 5.94 -8.75
CA ILE A 399 -8.15 4.93 -7.69
C ILE A 399 -7.92 5.55 -6.31
N LEU A 400 -6.90 6.39 -6.17
CA LEU A 400 -6.64 7.06 -4.90
C LEU A 400 -7.79 7.98 -4.48
N ALA A 401 -8.42 8.67 -5.43
CA ALA A 401 -9.60 9.49 -5.18
C ALA A 401 -10.78 8.63 -4.69
N ASN A 402 -11.03 7.48 -5.33
CA ASN A 402 -12.06 6.53 -4.92
C ASN A 402 -11.78 5.99 -3.51
N ALA A 403 -10.53 5.60 -3.21
CA ALA A 403 -10.13 5.11 -1.91
C ALA A 403 -10.37 6.15 -0.80
N HIS A 404 -9.91 7.40 -1.00
CA HIS A 404 -10.14 8.48 -0.04
C HIS A 404 -11.63 8.82 0.13
N SER A 405 -12.45 8.66 -0.92
CA SER A 405 -13.88 8.95 -0.87
C SER A 405 -14.70 8.04 0.06
N GLN A 406 -14.12 6.89 0.45
CA GLN A 406 -14.71 5.98 1.44
C GLN A 406 -14.63 6.52 2.87
N SER A 407 -13.81 7.55 3.09
CA SER A 407 -13.79 8.27 4.36
C SER A 407 -15.06 9.13 4.49
N PRO A 408 -15.77 9.10 5.63
CA PRO A 408 -17.12 9.67 5.73
C PRO A 408 -17.14 11.21 5.65
N ARG A 409 -16.01 11.88 5.93
CA ARG A 409 -15.85 13.35 5.78
C ARG A 409 -15.15 13.77 4.49
N SER A 410 -14.94 12.87 3.52
CA SER A 410 -14.18 13.16 2.30
C SER A 410 -14.81 14.25 1.40
N ALA A 411 -16.07 14.63 1.61
CA ALA A 411 -16.67 15.81 0.97
C ALA A 411 -15.96 17.12 1.36
N ALA A 412 -15.33 17.18 2.54
CA ALA A 412 -14.49 18.31 2.92
C ALA A 412 -13.20 18.38 2.10
N ILE A 413 -12.65 17.24 1.67
CA ILE A 413 -11.53 17.22 0.72
C ILE A 413 -11.98 17.82 -0.60
N LEU A 414 -13.17 17.44 -1.10
CA LEU A 414 -13.74 18.01 -2.32
C LEU A 414 -13.93 19.53 -2.22
N GLY A 415 -14.38 20.03 -1.07
CA GLY A 415 -14.47 21.46 -0.78
C GLY A 415 -13.12 22.16 -0.79
N TYR A 416 -12.12 21.57 -0.13
CA TYR A 416 -10.77 22.12 -0.04
C TYR A 416 -10.10 22.26 -1.40
N VAL A 417 -10.30 21.30 -2.31
CA VAL A 417 -9.66 21.30 -3.64
C VAL A 417 -10.47 22.05 -4.72
N ALA A 418 -11.52 22.79 -4.34
CA ALA A 418 -12.46 23.41 -5.26
C ALA A 418 -11.81 24.46 -6.18
N ALA A 419 -10.82 25.21 -5.69
CA ALA A 419 -10.01 26.12 -6.52
C ALA A 419 -8.96 25.34 -7.32
N GLY A 420 -9.46 24.50 -8.24
CA GLY A 420 -8.75 23.35 -8.78
C GLY A 420 -7.38 23.62 -9.39
N LYS A 421 -7.22 24.67 -10.21
CA LYS A 421 -5.95 24.96 -10.87
C LYS A 421 -4.87 25.38 -9.87
N ALA A 422 -5.21 26.28 -8.94
CA ALA A 422 -4.26 26.77 -7.94
C ALA A 422 -3.84 25.63 -6.98
N PHE A 423 -4.76 24.74 -6.63
CA PHE A 423 -4.44 23.52 -5.89
C PHE A 423 -3.47 22.61 -6.67
N ASP A 424 -3.75 22.34 -7.94
CA ASP A 424 -2.92 21.46 -8.78
C ASP A 424 -1.48 21.99 -8.89
N GLU A 425 -1.33 23.31 -9.06
CA GLU A 425 -0.03 23.98 -9.10
C GLU A 425 0.71 23.91 -7.77
N ALA A 426 0.01 24.12 -6.65
CA ALA A 426 0.58 24.05 -5.31
C ALA A 426 1.12 22.66 -4.97
N ILE A 427 0.30 21.61 -5.14
CA ILE A 427 0.70 20.25 -4.76
C ILE A 427 1.81 19.71 -5.68
N ALA A 428 1.81 20.11 -6.97
CA ALA A 428 2.89 19.78 -7.90
C ALA A 428 4.20 20.50 -7.53
N THR A 429 4.12 21.76 -7.09
CA THR A 429 5.28 22.53 -6.62
C THR A 429 5.89 21.91 -5.37
N TRP A 430 5.05 21.48 -4.42
CA TRP A 430 5.49 20.75 -3.24
C TRP A 430 6.23 19.47 -3.63
N ALA A 431 5.65 18.65 -4.51
CA ALA A 431 6.24 17.38 -4.94
C ALA A 431 7.60 17.56 -5.63
N LYS A 432 7.72 18.55 -6.52
CA LYS A 432 9.00 18.90 -7.17
C LYS A 432 10.08 19.29 -6.16
N SER A 433 9.71 20.09 -5.16
CA SER A 433 10.64 20.50 -4.10
C SER A 433 11.07 19.31 -3.25
N TYR A 434 10.13 18.41 -2.93
CA TYR A 434 10.42 17.23 -2.12
C TYR A 434 11.33 16.20 -2.81
N VAL A 435 11.31 16.10 -4.15
CA VAL A 435 12.27 15.26 -4.91
C VAL A 435 13.72 15.65 -4.65
N GLN A 436 13.99 16.93 -4.35
CA GLN A 436 15.34 17.37 -3.98
C GLN A 436 15.77 16.81 -2.63
N GLN A 437 14.87 16.78 -1.64
CA GLN A 437 15.14 16.11 -0.37
C GLN A 437 15.42 14.62 -0.57
N VAL A 438 14.60 13.93 -1.37
CA VAL A 438 14.81 12.49 -1.67
C VAL A 438 16.17 12.26 -2.33
N SER A 439 16.57 13.15 -3.24
CA SER A 439 17.86 13.07 -3.93
C SER A 439 19.04 13.25 -2.96
N ALA A 440 18.94 14.19 -2.02
CA ALA A 440 19.95 14.39 -0.99
C ALA A 440 20.03 13.20 -0.02
N ASP A 441 18.88 12.71 0.45
CA ASP A 441 18.80 11.54 1.34
C ASP A 441 19.37 10.28 0.65
N TYR A 442 19.09 10.10 -0.65
CA TYR A 442 19.63 9.00 -1.44
C TYR A 442 21.15 9.09 -1.61
N ALA A 443 21.71 10.29 -1.84
CA ALA A 443 23.15 10.47 -1.94
C ALA A 443 23.88 10.11 -0.64
N VAL A 444 23.31 10.49 0.51
CA VAL A 444 23.82 10.06 1.84
C VAL A 444 23.77 8.54 1.96
N PHE A 445 22.65 7.92 1.58
CA PHE A 445 22.47 6.46 1.62
C PHE A 445 23.45 5.73 0.69
N GLN A 446 23.71 6.25 -0.51
CA GLN A 446 24.69 5.70 -1.45
C GLN A 446 26.12 5.82 -0.92
N ASN A 447 26.47 6.94 -0.29
CA ASN A 447 27.80 7.11 0.29
C ASN A 447 28.07 6.11 1.41
N GLU A 448 27.07 5.86 2.26
CA GLU A 448 27.18 4.92 3.39
C GLU A 448 27.19 3.46 2.93
N PHE A 449 26.26 3.07 2.05
CA PHE A 449 26.02 1.65 1.73
C PHE A 449 26.47 1.22 0.33
N GLY A 450 26.81 2.16 -0.55
CA GLY A 450 27.24 1.88 -1.92
C GLY A 450 28.69 1.38 -2.04
N LYS A 451 29.56 1.75 -1.09
CA LYS A 451 30.97 1.34 -1.08
C LYS A 451 31.20 -0.07 -0.55
N ALA A 452 30.23 -0.66 0.16
CA ALA A 452 30.31 -2.02 0.69
C ALA A 452 30.16 -3.13 -0.37
N GLN A 453 30.27 -2.79 -1.66
CA GLN A 453 30.09 -3.69 -2.81
C GLN A 453 31.24 -3.58 -3.85
N GLY A 454 32.32 -2.87 -3.52
CA GLY A 454 33.54 -2.81 -4.34
C GLY A 454 34.50 -3.93 -4.00
#